data_AF-A0AAU7CPS2-F1
#
_entry.id   AF-A0AAU7CPS2-F1
#
_cell.length_a   1.000
_cell.length_b   1.000
_cell.length_c   1.000
_cell.angle_alpha   90.00
_cell.angle_beta   90.00
_cell.angle_gamma   90.00
#
_symmetry.space_group_name_H-M   'P 1'
#
loop_
_entity.id
_entity.type
_entity.pdbx_description
1 polymer ?
#
loop_
_entity_poly.entity_id
_entity_poly.type
_entity_poly.pdbx_seq_one_letter_code
_entity_poly.pdbx_strand_id
1 'polypeptide(L)'
;MRTAEFEDGMEANPVRSQVRQFVALIVITVATAQALGLALKSPTQLGANDISRWSTVWSLLERGTYAIDDCPWQDKTQDKVLKADKLAKPGPTSSWLNRVEYSLAPRSWKVGESTDHFYSSKPPLLPTMMAGLLYPVRHALGVPLDKVVEQKREPRWVEKEVEGPPRRTEHVLETPTESVKWPVYIFYFKPLIVLFNVVPLWIFLVLYARLLDRYAPNDWAWFFCLFGAAWGSLLFAFDQTLNNHTIAASSAFFTIYALIRIWETETDAVEEEAEQPSAIWFALAGFFGAFTACNELPAALFGIALFLMLLVRYPKRTLYVFVPAALIPCIAFLATQYIAFGQFKPVYEEFGTKSYQYEGSYWNSPLEMDWFNTHPEPYSVYLLHMTFGHHGVSR
;
A
#
# COMPACT_ATOMS: atom_id res chain seq x y z
N MET A 1 39.50 9.18 12.19
CA MET A 1 39.16 10.52 11.68
C MET A 1 40.45 11.13 11.15
N ARG A 2 40.69 11.11 9.83
CA ARG A 2 41.74 11.93 9.21
C ARG A 2 41.00 13.11 8.59
N THR A 3 41.13 14.27 9.21
CA THR A 3 40.78 15.54 8.61
C THR A 3 41.77 15.77 7.47
N ALA A 4 41.29 15.66 6.23
CA ALA A 4 41.95 16.34 5.14
C ALA A 4 41.54 17.82 5.30
N GLU A 5 42.48 18.65 5.75
CA GLU A 5 42.33 20.09 5.71
C GLU A 5 42.27 20.49 4.23
N PHE A 6 41.07 20.87 3.78
CA PHE A 6 40.90 21.67 2.57
C PHE A 6 40.66 23.10 3.03
N GLU A 7 41.43 24.02 2.43
CA GLU A 7 41.31 25.45 2.62
C GLU A 7 39.89 25.96 2.34
N ASP A 8 39.48 26.91 3.19
CA ASP A 8 38.37 27.86 3.09
C ASP A 8 36.93 27.32 2.88
N GLY A 9 36.15 27.41 3.96
CA GLY A 9 34.74 27.81 3.92
C GLY A 9 33.68 26.86 3.36
N MET A 10 34.03 25.74 2.73
CA MET A 10 33.04 24.75 2.28
C MET A 10 32.99 23.58 3.28
N GLU A 11 31.94 23.50 4.10
CA GLU A 11 31.62 22.26 4.80
C GLU A 11 31.39 21.16 3.75
N ALA A 12 32.40 20.31 3.56
CA ALA A 12 32.31 19.18 2.67
C ALA A 12 31.14 18.29 3.15
N ASN A 13 30.19 18.01 2.25
CA ASN A 13 29.10 17.04 2.51
C ASN A 13 29.69 15.83 3.25
N PRO A 14 29.15 15.43 4.42
CA PRO A 14 29.77 14.41 5.24
C PRO A 14 29.99 13.13 4.42
N VAL A 15 31.26 12.85 4.12
CA VAL A 15 31.63 11.69 3.30
C VAL A 15 31.48 10.46 4.17
N ARG A 16 30.54 9.58 3.80
CA ARG A 16 30.33 8.30 4.49
C ARG A 16 31.66 7.55 4.61
N SER A 17 32.05 7.16 5.83
CA SER A 17 33.29 6.40 6.07
C SER A 17 33.28 5.06 5.32
N GLN A 18 34.46 4.51 4.98
CA GLN A 18 34.54 3.23 4.27
C GLN A 18 33.81 2.10 5.01
N VAL A 19 33.87 2.08 6.35
CA VAL A 19 33.14 1.12 7.17
C VAL A 19 31.63 1.28 7.01
N ARG A 20 31.11 2.51 7.13
CA ARG A 20 29.68 2.78 6.91
C ARG A 20 29.24 2.47 5.48
N GLN A 21 30.09 2.71 4.48
CA GLN A 21 29.80 2.34 3.08
C GLN A 21 29.65 0.83 2.93
N PHE A 22 30.59 0.05 3.47
CA PHE A 22 30.55 -1.42 3.41
C PHE A 22 29.34 -1.98 4.16
N VAL A 23 29.07 -1.48 5.37
CA VAL A 23 27.89 -1.89 6.15
C VAL A 23 26.59 -1.48 5.45
N ALA A 24 26.50 -0.27 4.90
CA ALA A 24 25.34 0.15 4.11
C ALA A 24 25.09 -0.81 2.95
N LEU A 25 26.13 -1.13 2.19
CA LEU A 25 26.04 -2.02 1.04
C LEU A 25 25.50 -3.40 1.46
N ILE A 26 26.08 -4.01 2.50
CA ILE A 26 25.62 -5.30 3.00
C ILE A 26 24.18 -5.22 3.49
N VAL A 27 23.87 -4.30 4.39
CA VAL A 27 22.55 -4.21 5.03
C VAL A 27 21.46 -3.96 4.00
N ILE A 28 21.65 -2.96 3.13
CA ILE A 28 20.66 -2.60 2.12
C ILE A 28 20.50 -3.73 1.11
N THR A 29 21.59 -4.34 0.65
CA THR A 29 21.53 -5.44 -0.33
C THR A 29 20.84 -6.65 0.24
N VAL A 30 21.21 -7.08 1.45
CA VAL A 30 20.62 -8.26 2.09
C VAL A 30 19.14 -8.03 2.40
N ALA A 31 18.78 -6.88 2.99
CA ALA A 31 17.38 -6.56 3.28
C ALA A 31 16.53 -6.51 2.00
N THR A 32 17.03 -5.84 0.95
CA THR A 32 16.32 -5.75 -0.34
C THR A 32 16.20 -7.12 -1.01
N ALA A 33 17.26 -7.94 -0.99
CA ALA A 33 17.25 -9.28 -1.56
C ALA A 33 16.30 -10.22 -0.79
N GLN A 34 16.23 -10.09 0.53
CA GLN A 34 15.27 -10.83 1.34
C GLN A 34 13.84 -10.37 1.07
N ALA A 35 13.58 -9.06 1.02
CA ALA A 35 12.27 -8.52 0.68
C ALA A 35 11.82 -9.01 -0.71
N LEU A 36 12.71 -8.98 -1.71
CA LEU A 36 12.47 -9.53 -3.04
C LEU A 36 12.18 -11.04 -2.99
N GLY A 37 13.02 -11.81 -2.29
CA GLY A 37 12.86 -13.26 -2.17
C GLY A 37 11.54 -13.65 -1.50
N LEU A 38 11.15 -12.95 -0.44
CA LEU A 38 9.87 -13.11 0.23
C LEU A 38 8.71 -12.71 -0.68
N ALA A 39 8.78 -11.53 -1.31
CA ALA A 39 7.77 -11.05 -2.23
C ALA A 39 7.56 -12.01 -3.41
N LEU A 40 8.59 -12.70 -3.90
CA LEU A 40 8.48 -13.70 -4.97
C LEU A 40 7.97 -15.06 -4.47
N LYS A 41 8.44 -15.52 -3.30
CA LYS A 41 8.12 -16.84 -2.75
C LYS A 41 6.73 -16.93 -2.11
N SER A 42 6.29 -15.87 -1.45
CA SER A 42 5.01 -15.87 -0.74
C SER A 42 3.86 -16.02 -1.73
N PRO A 43 2.72 -16.62 -1.36
CA PRO A 43 1.52 -16.53 -2.18
C PRO A 43 1.18 -15.07 -2.48
N THR A 44 0.61 -14.80 -3.66
CA THR A 44 -0.10 -13.53 -3.89
C THR A 44 -1.52 -13.71 -3.40
N GLN A 45 -2.23 -12.62 -3.04
CA GLN A 45 -3.58 -12.68 -2.48
C GLN A 45 -3.58 -13.32 -1.08
N LEU A 46 -2.78 -12.76 -0.16
CA LEU A 46 -2.58 -13.30 1.19
C LEU A 46 -3.73 -13.03 2.15
N GLY A 47 -4.59 -12.04 1.88
CA GLY A 47 -5.70 -11.70 2.77
C GLY A 47 -6.84 -10.98 2.06
N ALA A 48 -7.94 -10.77 2.77
CA ALA A 48 -9.09 -10.10 2.17
C ALA A 48 -8.78 -8.70 1.65
N ASN A 49 -7.89 -8.00 2.36
CA ASN A 49 -7.48 -6.64 2.05
C ASN A 49 -6.76 -6.57 0.68
N ASP A 50 -5.75 -7.41 0.44
CA ASP A 50 -5.02 -7.39 -0.83
C ASP A 50 -5.87 -7.98 -1.98
N ILE A 51 -6.63 -9.05 -1.71
CA ILE A 51 -7.60 -9.63 -2.66
C ILE A 51 -8.58 -8.57 -3.16
N SER A 52 -9.13 -7.74 -2.27
CA SER A 52 -10.07 -6.69 -2.64
C SER A 52 -9.51 -5.72 -3.69
N ARG A 53 -8.25 -5.31 -3.56
CA ARG A 53 -7.58 -4.45 -4.56
C ARG A 53 -7.30 -5.19 -5.85
N TRP A 54 -6.86 -6.45 -5.78
CA TRP A 54 -6.64 -7.28 -6.97
C TRP A 54 -7.93 -7.53 -7.75
N SER A 55 -9.07 -7.67 -7.07
CA SER A 55 -10.38 -7.76 -7.71
C SER A 55 -10.72 -6.50 -8.51
N THR A 56 -10.41 -5.30 -7.98
CA THR A 56 -10.54 -4.05 -8.74
C THR A 56 -9.62 -4.03 -9.96
N VAL A 57 -8.35 -4.44 -9.81
CA VAL A 57 -7.40 -4.52 -10.94
C VAL A 57 -7.91 -5.46 -12.03
N TRP A 58 -8.38 -6.65 -11.64
CA TRP A 58 -8.96 -7.63 -12.57
C TRP A 58 -10.19 -7.06 -13.28
N SER A 59 -11.10 -6.44 -12.55
CA SER A 59 -12.35 -5.91 -13.11
C SER A 59 -12.10 -4.78 -14.10
N LEU A 60 -11.14 -3.89 -13.80
CA LEU A 60 -10.74 -2.83 -14.73
C LEU A 60 -10.13 -3.39 -16.02
N LEU A 61 -9.31 -4.44 -15.92
CA LEU A 61 -8.61 -5.01 -17.08
C LEU A 61 -9.47 -5.97 -17.92
N GLU A 62 -10.29 -6.80 -17.27
CA GLU A 62 -11.05 -7.86 -17.94
C GLU A 62 -12.50 -7.46 -18.24
N ARG A 63 -13.05 -6.48 -17.51
CA ARG A 63 -14.45 -6.07 -17.63
C ARG A 63 -14.63 -4.58 -17.92
N GLY A 64 -13.58 -3.76 -17.76
CA GLY A 64 -13.65 -2.31 -17.97
C GLY A 64 -14.53 -1.57 -16.96
N THR A 65 -14.67 -2.12 -15.74
CA THR A 65 -15.52 -1.55 -14.68
C THR A 65 -14.86 -1.68 -13.30
N TYR A 66 -15.30 -0.86 -12.35
CA TYR A 66 -14.93 -0.98 -10.93
C TYR A 66 -15.77 -2.01 -10.17
N ALA A 67 -16.89 -2.43 -10.75
CA ALA A 67 -17.72 -3.49 -10.20
C ALA A 67 -16.93 -4.81 -10.25
N ILE A 68 -16.77 -5.46 -9.10
CA ILE A 68 -15.96 -6.68 -8.94
C ILE A 68 -16.79 -7.96 -9.04
N ASP A 69 -18.01 -7.86 -9.55
CA ASP A 69 -18.84 -9.02 -9.84
C ASP A 69 -18.12 -9.97 -10.80
N ASP A 70 -18.37 -11.26 -10.62
CA ASP A 70 -17.74 -12.36 -11.36
C ASP A 70 -16.22 -12.50 -11.21
N CYS A 71 -15.56 -11.61 -10.47
CA CYS A 71 -14.13 -11.78 -10.18
C CYS A 71 -13.93 -13.13 -9.47
N PRO A 72 -13.05 -14.03 -9.96
CA PRO A 72 -12.91 -15.40 -9.43
C PRO A 72 -12.42 -15.50 -7.98
N TRP A 73 -12.13 -14.37 -7.34
CA TRP A 73 -11.64 -14.27 -5.97
C TRP A 73 -12.51 -13.33 -5.12
N GLN A 74 -13.65 -12.86 -5.64
CA GLN A 74 -14.56 -11.93 -4.95
C GLN A 74 -15.15 -12.54 -3.67
N ASP A 75 -15.32 -13.85 -3.62
CA ASP A 75 -15.76 -14.61 -2.45
C ASP A 75 -14.69 -14.67 -1.34
N LYS A 76 -13.40 -14.54 -1.70
CA LYS A 76 -12.27 -14.60 -0.76
C LYS A 76 -11.97 -13.28 -0.05
N THR A 77 -12.82 -12.27 -0.21
CA THR A 77 -12.66 -10.98 0.46
C THR A 77 -13.94 -10.49 1.13
N GLN A 78 -13.85 -10.19 2.42
CA GLN A 78 -14.86 -9.41 3.15
C GLN A 78 -14.74 -7.90 2.94
N ASP A 79 -13.64 -7.44 2.33
CA ASP A 79 -13.35 -6.03 2.09
C ASP A 79 -14.06 -5.53 0.83
N LYS A 80 -15.39 -5.65 0.81
CA LYS A 80 -16.25 -5.26 -0.31
C LYS A 80 -17.57 -4.68 0.18
N VAL A 81 -18.17 -3.86 -0.66
CA VAL A 81 -19.47 -3.22 -0.43
C VAL A 81 -20.44 -3.57 -1.55
N LEU A 82 -21.73 -3.58 -1.24
CA LEU A 82 -22.81 -3.73 -2.23
C LEU A 82 -23.42 -2.36 -2.51
N LYS A 83 -23.38 -1.90 -3.78
CA LYS A 83 -23.90 -0.59 -4.17
C LYS A 83 -24.60 -0.64 -5.52
N ALA A 84 -25.62 0.20 -5.67
CA ALA A 84 -26.28 0.43 -6.93
C ALA A 84 -25.32 1.01 -7.99
N ASP A 85 -25.39 0.51 -9.23
CA ASP A 85 -24.66 1.07 -10.37
C ASP A 85 -25.25 2.40 -10.85
N LYS A 86 -26.53 2.66 -10.55
CA LYS A 86 -27.21 3.91 -10.88
C LYS A 86 -27.29 4.86 -9.68
N LEU A 87 -27.08 6.14 -9.97
CA LEU A 87 -27.24 7.22 -9.01
C LEU A 87 -28.72 7.57 -8.82
N ALA A 88 -29.16 7.55 -7.57
CA ALA A 88 -30.48 8.04 -7.19
C ALA A 88 -30.58 9.57 -7.39
N LYS A 89 -31.72 10.04 -7.90
CA LYS A 89 -31.98 11.47 -8.06
C LYS A 89 -31.99 12.15 -6.67
N PRO A 90 -31.21 13.22 -6.45
CA PRO A 90 -31.19 13.94 -5.17
C PRO A 90 -32.58 14.47 -4.80
N GLY A 91 -32.99 14.23 -3.56
CA GLY A 91 -34.24 14.73 -2.99
C GLY A 91 -34.11 16.15 -2.43
N PRO A 92 -35.20 16.72 -1.88
CA PRO A 92 -35.20 18.06 -1.29
C PRO A 92 -34.18 18.23 -0.16
N THR A 93 -33.96 17.17 0.63
CA THR A 93 -33.07 17.15 1.81
C THR A 93 -31.63 16.73 1.48
N SER A 94 -31.32 16.39 0.23
CA SER A 94 -29.96 16.00 -0.16
C SER A 94 -28.98 17.16 -0.08
N SER A 95 -27.76 16.88 0.40
CA SER A 95 -26.66 17.84 0.48
C SER A 95 -26.36 18.49 -0.88
N TRP A 96 -25.78 19.69 -0.84
CA TRP A 96 -25.33 20.39 -2.04
C TRP A 96 -24.32 19.55 -2.85
N LEU A 97 -23.44 18.79 -2.17
CA LEU A 97 -22.46 17.91 -2.79
C LEU A 97 -23.15 16.83 -3.64
N ASN A 98 -24.15 16.13 -3.09
CA ASN A 98 -24.90 15.10 -3.82
C ASN A 98 -25.57 15.65 -5.08
N ARG A 99 -26.00 16.92 -5.07
CA ARG A 99 -26.59 17.58 -6.26
C ARG A 99 -25.54 17.86 -7.33
N VAL A 100 -24.34 18.25 -6.94
CA VAL A 100 -23.20 18.46 -7.85
C VAL A 100 -22.71 17.13 -8.42
N GLU A 101 -22.54 16.11 -7.57
CA GLU A 101 -22.18 14.76 -8.00
C GLU A 101 -23.20 14.20 -8.99
N TYR A 102 -24.50 14.35 -8.72
CA TYR A 102 -25.52 13.97 -9.67
C TYR A 102 -25.50 14.82 -10.93
N SER A 103 -25.23 16.13 -10.87
CA SER A 103 -25.23 16.97 -12.08
C SER A 103 -24.08 16.60 -13.03
N LEU A 104 -22.89 16.36 -12.48
CA LEU A 104 -21.68 15.97 -13.22
C LEU A 104 -21.77 14.56 -13.83
N ALA A 105 -22.60 13.68 -13.25
CA ALA A 105 -22.62 12.28 -13.64
C ALA A 105 -23.09 12.08 -15.11
N PRO A 106 -22.48 11.15 -15.85
CA PRO A 106 -22.95 10.76 -17.18
C PRO A 106 -24.41 10.29 -17.16
N ARG A 107 -25.11 10.42 -18.30
CA ARG A 107 -26.51 9.97 -18.41
C ARG A 107 -26.66 8.46 -18.19
N SER A 108 -25.65 7.66 -18.55
CA SER A 108 -25.62 6.21 -18.34
C SER A 108 -25.66 5.79 -16.87
N TRP A 109 -25.28 6.66 -15.94
CA TRP A 109 -25.33 6.42 -14.50
C TRP A 109 -26.67 6.82 -13.88
N LYS A 110 -27.58 7.43 -14.65
CA LYS A 110 -28.84 8.00 -14.15
C LYS A 110 -30.08 7.29 -14.70
N VAL A 111 -29.92 6.56 -15.79
CA VAL A 111 -31.02 6.02 -16.60
C VAL A 111 -30.89 4.50 -16.63
N GLY A 112 -32.02 3.82 -16.56
CA GLY A 112 -32.13 2.37 -16.55
C GLY A 112 -32.62 1.85 -15.21
N GLU A 113 -32.87 0.55 -15.16
CA GLU A 113 -33.08 -0.15 -13.90
C GLU A 113 -31.76 -0.17 -13.12
N SER A 114 -31.87 0.02 -11.81
CA SER A 114 -30.71 0.01 -10.92
C SER A 114 -30.44 -1.41 -10.48
N THR A 115 -29.21 -1.87 -10.64
CA THR A 115 -28.75 -3.16 -10.13
C THR A 115 -27.66 -2.94 -9.10
N ASP A 116 -27.69 -3.75 -8.04
CA ASP A 116 -26.66 -3.71 -7.01
C ASP A 116 -25.47 -4.58 -7.45
N HIS A 117 -24.26 -4.04 -7.27
CA HIS A 117 -23.00 -4.64 -7.67
C HIS A 117 -22.01 -4.60 -6.51
N PHE A 118 -21.10 -5.58 -6.47
CA PHE A 118 -20.02 -5.55 -5.51
C PHE A 118 -18.90 -4.63 -5.95
N TYR A 119 -18.34 -3.87 -5.01
CA TYR A 119 -17.15 -3.05 -5.22
C TYR A 119 -16.15 -3.28 -4.09
N SER A 120 -14.85 -3.07 -4.37
CA SER A 120 -13.83 -3.03 -3.33
C SER A 120 -14.14 -1.94 -2.30
N SER A 121 -13.98 -2.23 -1.01
CA SER A 121 -14.06 -1.20 0.04
C SER A 121 -12.81 -0.32 0.15
N LYS A 122 -11.76 -0.63 -0.61
CA LYS A 122 -10.47 0.08 -0.56
C LYS A 122 -10.47 1.27 -1.52
N PRO A 123 -9.67 2.32 -1.24
CA PRO A 123 -9.54 3.45 -2.15
C PRO A 123 -9.17 3.02 -3.58
N PRO A 124 -9.86 3.51 -4.62
CA PRO A 124 -9.71 3.01 -5.99
C PRO A 124 -8.45 3.53 -6.69
N LEU A 125 -7.80 4.59 -6.19
CA LEU A 125 -6.63 5.18 -6.83
C LEU A 125 -5.52 4.15 -7.09
N LEU A 126 -5.09 3.45 -6.03
CA LEU A 126 -4.00 2.49 -6.10
C LEU A 126 -4.25 1.34 -7.10
N PRO A 127 -5.38 0.59 -7.02
CA PRO A 127 -5.67 -0.44 -8.00
C PRO A 127 -5.88 0.13 -9.43
N THR A 128 -6.36 1.37 -9.58
CA THR A 128 -6.46 2.01 -10.90
C THR A 128 -5.09 2.25 -11.52
N MET A 129 -4.13 2.76 -10.73
CA MET A 129 -2.75 2.94 -11.19
C MET A 129 -2.13 1.60 -11.61
N MET A 130 -2.37 0.54 -10.84
CA MET A 130 -1.88 -0.81 -11.14
C MET A 130 -2.50 -1.39 -12.41
N ALA A 131 -3.81 -1.23 -12.59
CA ALA A 131 -4.48 -1.61 -13.84
C ALA A 131 -3.88 -0.85 -15.03
N GLY A 132 -3.64 0.46 -14.89
CA GLY A 132 -2.99 1.27 -15.93
C GLY A 132 -1.59 0.77 -16.29
N LEU A 133 -0.78 0.38 -15.30
CA LEU A 133 0.57 -0.18 -15.52
C LEU A 133 0.53 -1.56 -16.18
N LEU A 134 -0.46 -2.40 -15.86
CA LEU A 134 -0.60 -3.73 -16.43
C LEU A 134 -1.28 -3.72 -17.80
N TYR A 135 -2.08 -2.71 -18.12
CA TYR A 135 -2.88 -2.66 -19.34
C TYR A 135 -2.07 -2.94 -20.62
N PRO A 136 -0.90 -2.32 -20.86
CA PRO A 136 -0.11 -2.60 -22.07
C PRO A 136 0.34 -4.06 -22.15
N VAL A 137 0.78 -4.63 -21.02
CA VAL A 137 1.28 -6.02 -20.94
C VAL A 137 0.15 -7.01 -21.13
N ARG A 138 -0.97 -6.81 -20.43
CA ARG A 138 -2.17 -7.65 -20.54
C ARG A 138 -2.75 -7.61 -21.96
N HIS A 139 -2.76 -6.44 -22.60
CA HIS A 139 -3.24 -6.30 -23.98
C HIS A 139 -2.31 -6.98 -24.98
N ALA A 140 -0.98 -6.78 -24.85
CA ALA A 140 0.01 -7.39 -25.74
C ALA A 140 0.07 -8.92 -25.63
N LEU A 141 -0.05 -9.48 -24.41
CA LEU A 141 0.00 -10.94 -24.21
C LEU A 141 -1.32 -11.62 -24.56
N GLY A 142 -2.45 -10.93 -24.44
CA GLY A 142 -3.78 -11.51 -24.69
C GLY A 142 -4.22 -12.56 -23.66
N VAL A 143 -3.43 -12.83 -22.61
CA VAL A 143 -3.73 -13.86 -21.59
C VAL A 143 -4.49 -13.24 -20.41
N PRO A 144 -5.74 -13.66 -20.12
CA PRO A 144 -6.52 -13.20 -18.98
C PRO A 144 -5.79 -13.38 -17.64
N LEU A 145 -5.97 -12.44 -16.72
CA LEU A 145 -5.37 -12.50 -15.37
C LEU A 145 -5.80 -13.77 -14.62
N ASP A 146 -7.06 -14.16 -14.74
CA ASP A 146 -7.66 -15.34 -14.10
C ASP A 146 -7.39 -16.66 -14.83
N LYS A 147 -6.62 -16.65 -15.92
CA LYS A 147 -6.23 -17.88 -16.60
C LYS A 147 -5.48 -18.79 -15.64
N VAL A 148 -5.86 -20.06 -15.63
CA VAL A 148 -5.16 -21.13 -14.93
C VAL A 148 -4.61 -22.10 -15.96
N VAL A 149 -3.33 -22.44 -15.82
CA VAL A 149 -2.68 -23.50 -16.60
C VAL A 149 -2.65 -24.77 -15.76
N GLU A 150 -3.12 -25.87 -16.32
CA GLU A 150 -3.11 -27.16 -15.66
C GLU A 150 -1.87 -27.96 -16.07
N GLN A 151 -1.09 -28.40 -15.09
CA GLN A 151 0.05 -29.27 -15.29
C GLN A 151 -0.21 -30.61 -14.62
N LYS A 152 -0.05 -31.71 -15.36
CA LYS A 152 -0.14 -33.07 -14.80
C LYS A 152 0.95 -33.24 -13.74
N ARG A 153 0.58 -33.82 -12.60
CA ARG A 153 1.54 -34.17 -11.55
C ARG A 153 2.40 -35.34 -11.98
N GLU A 154 3.64 -35.36 -11.51
CA GLU A 154 4.52 -36.51 -11.67
C GLU A 154 4.14 -37.62 -10.67
N PRO A 155 4.44 -38.89 -10.99
CA PRO A 155 4.28 -39.99 -10.04
C PRO A 155 5.08 -39.73 -8.77
N ARG A 156 4.47 -39.94 -7.61
CA ARG A 156 5.14 -39.84 -6.30
C ARG A 156 4.87 -41.09 -5.47
N TRP A 157 5.82 -41.42 -4.61
CA TRP A 157 5.60 -42.43 -3.59
C TRP A 157 4.59 -41.91 -2.57
N VAL A 158 3.53 -42.67 -2.36
CA VAL A 158 2.51 -42.42 -1.34
C VAL A 158 2.47 -43.63 -0.42
N GLU A 159 2.39 -43.38 0.87
CA GLU A 159 2.20 -44.42 1.87
C GLU A 159 0.71 -44.78 1.94
N LYS A 160 0.38 -46.05 1.70
CA LYS A 160 -0.98 -46.59 1.84
C LYS A 160 -0.99 -47.68 2.89
N GLU A 161 -2.04 -47.69 3.72
CA GLU A 161 -2.28 -48.81 4.63
C GLU A 161 -2.71 -50.05 3.83
N VAL A 162 -2.06 -51.18 4.10
CA VAL A 162 -2.44 -52.48 3.55
C VAL A 162 -3.64 -52.99 4.36
N GLU A 163 -4.71 -53.37 3.68
CA GLU A 163 -5.89 -53.96 4.33
C GLU A 163 -5.55 -55.36 4.89
N GLY A 164 -5.53 -55.47 6.21
CA GLY A 164 -5.39 -56.74 6.93
C GLY A 164 -4.55 -56.63 8.21
N PRO A 165 -4.75 -57.51 9.21
CA PRO A 165 -3.86 -57.63 10.35
C PRO A 165 -2.59 -58.43 9.96
N PRO A 166 -1.37 -57.99 10.35
CA PRO A 166 -1.05 -56.78 11.09
C PRO A 166 -1.06 -55.52 10.20
N ARG A 167 -1.38 -54.38 10.81
CA ARG A 167 -1.38 -53.07 10.13
C ARG A 167 0.02 -52.79 9.56
N ARG A 168 0.13 -52.76 8.24
CA ARG A 168 1.37 -52.51 7.51
C ARG A 168 1.13 -51.37 6.53
N THR A 169 2.14 -50.54 6.31
CA THR A 169 2.13 -49.55 5.25
C THR A 169 3.01 -50.00 4.09
N GLU A 170 2.55 -49.73 2.88
CA GLU A 170 3.31 -49.95 1.65
C GLU A 170 3.46 -48.63 0.91
N HIS A 171 4.65 -48.41 0.35
CA HIS A 171 4.89 -47.29 -0.54
C HIS A 171 4.50 -47.69 -1.95
N VAL A 172 3.45 -47.04 -2.47
CA VAL A 172 2.97 -47.25 -3.84
C VAL A 172 3.29 -46.02 -4.65
N LEU A 173 3.85 -46.22 -5.84
CA LEU A 173 4.06 -45.15 -6.80
C LEU A 173 2.72 -44.82 -7.46
N GLU A 174 2.19 -43.64 -7.18
CA GLU A 174 0.91 -43.19 -7.72
C GLU A 174 1.03 -41.80 -8.34
N THR A 175 0.33 -41.59 -9.45
CA THR A 175 0.18 -40.26 -10.05
C THR A 175 -1.11 -39.66 -9.52
N PRO A 176 -1.06 -38.55 -8.76
CA PRO A 176 -2.28 -37.92 -8.29
C PRO A 176 -3.17 -37.51 -9.48
N THR A 177 -4.47 -37.81 -9.39
CA THR A 177 -5.45 -37.54 -10.44
C THR A 177 -5.69 -36.04 -10.67
N GLU A 178 -5.52 -35.23 -9.62
CA GLU A 178 -5.64 -33.78 -9.69
C GLU A 178 -4.41 -33.12 -10.32
N SER A 179 -4.63 -32.28 -11.33
CA SER A 179 -3.58 -31.46 -11.93
C SER A 179 -3.14 -30.33 -10.99
N VAL A 180 -1.87 -29.92 -11.07
CA VAL A 180 -1.41 -28.66 -10.47
C VAL A 180 -2.00 -27.51 -11.26
N LYS A 181 -2.63 -26.59 -10.55
CA LYS A 181 -3.16 -25.34 -11.11
C LYS A 181 -2.12 -24.24 -10.95
N TRP A 182 -1.64 -23.71 -12.07
CA TRP A 182 -0.73 -22.58 -12.13
C TRP A 182 -1.50 -21.32 -12.52
N PRO A 183 -1.83 -20.44 -11.55
CA PRO A 183 -2.52 -19.21 -11.87
C PRO A 183 -1.59 -18.22 -12.59
N VAL A 184 -2.06 -17.69 -13.72
CA VAL A 184 -1.28 -16.74 -14.54
C VAL A 184 -1.14 -15.38 -13.85
N TYR A 185 -2.11 -14.97 -13.02
CA TYR A 185 -2.05 -13.68 -12.31
C TYR A 185 -0.74 -13.46 -11.54
N ILE A 186 -0.04 -14.52 -11.10
CA ILE A 186 1.26 -14.39 -10.43
C ILE A 186 2.26 -13.61 -11.29
N PHE A 187 2.30 -13.85 -12.60
CA PHE A 187 3.23 -13.17 -13.51
C PHE A 187 2.91 -11.69 -13.69
N TYR A 188 1.65 -11.28 -13.48
CA TYR A 188 1.23 -9.89 -13.52
C TYR A 188 1.39 -9.20 -12.16
N PHE A 189 1.04 -9.89 -11.06
CA PHE A 189 0.95 -9.28 -9.75
C PHE A 189 2.32 -9.13 -9.08
N LYS A 190 3.23 -10.10 -9.27
CA LYS A 190 4.56 -10.07 -8.66
C LYS A 190 5.40 -8.85 -9.07
N PRO A 191 5.50 -8.48 -10.36
CA PRO A 191 6.22 -7.27 -10.76
C PRO A 191 5.67 -6.00 -10.08
N LEU A 192 4.35 -5.89 -9.91
CA LEU A 192 3.75 -4.75 -9.23
C LEU A 192 4.06 -4.73 -7.73
N ILE A 193 4.03 -5.89 -7.04
CA ILE A 193 4.42 -5.97 -5.63
C ILE A 193 5.89 -5.53 -5.47
N VAL A 194 6.78 -5.99 -6.35
CA VAL A 194 8.19 -5.56 -6.34
C VAL A 194 8.29 -4.04 -6.56
N LEU A 195 7.55 -3.51 -7.53
CA LEU A 195 7.58 -2.08 -7.86
C LEU A 195 7.02 -1.18 -6.74
N PHE A 196 5.93 -1.58 -6.09
CA PHE A 196 5.22 -0.74 -5.12
C PHE A 196 5.66 -0.97 -3.67
N ASN A 197 6.36 -2.05 -3.36
CA ASN A 197 6.85 -2.34 -2.02
C ASN A 197 8.38 -2.39 -1.97
N VAL A 198 8.99 -3.36 -2.67
CA VAL A 198 10.43 -3.65 -2.56
C VAL A 198 11.30 -2.49 -3.05
N VAL A 199 10.92 -1.86 -4.18
CA VAL A 199 11.65 -0.71 -4.72
C VAL A 199 11.56 0.51 -3.77
N PRO A 200 10.39 0.91 -3.26
CA PRO A 200 10.29 1.94 -2.23
C PRO A 200 11.06 1.62 -0.95
N LEU A 201 11.07 0.36 -0.47
CA LEU A 201 11.89 -0.05 0.67
C LEU A 201 13.39 0.18 0.39
N TRP A 202 13.87 -0.24 -0.79
CA TRP A 202 15.26 -0.02 -1.19
C TRP A 202 15.62 1.46 -1.22
N ILE A 203 14.78 2.30 -1.85
CA ILE A 203 14.98 3.76 -1.90
C ILE A 203 14.97 4.33 -0.48
N PHE A 204 14.01 3.92 0.36
CA PHE A 204 13.92 4.31 1.76
C PHE A 204 15.23 4.04 2.51
N LEU A 205 15.77 2.82 2.42
CA LEU A 205 17.00 2.46 3.14
C LEU A 205 18.22 3.25 2.63
N VAL A 206 18.32 3.46 1.31
CA VAL A 206 19.39 4.27 0.72
C VAL A 206 19.33 5.72 1.20
N LEU A 207 18.15 6.33 1.15
CA LEU A 207 17.94 7.71 1.60
C LEU A 207 18.10 7.85 3.11
N TYR A 208 17.62 6.87 3.88
CA TYR A 208 17.77 6.86 5.32
C TYR A 208 19.23 6.74 5.73
N ALA A 209 20.02 5.87 5.07
CA ALA A 209 21.46 5.81 5.29
C ALA A 209 22.15 7.16 5.01
N ARG A 210 21.68 7.93 3.99
CA ARG A 210 22.19 9.29 3.73
C ARG A 210 21.81 10.30 4.80
N LEU A 211 20.62 10.19 5.40
CA LEU A 211 20.26 10.99 6.57
C LEU A 211 21.14 10.63 7.77
N LEU A 212 21.37 9.34 8.02
CA LEU A 212 22.22 8.90 9.11
C LEU A 212 23.66 9.39 8.95
N ASP A 213 24.18 9.50 7.73
CA ASP A 213 25.52 10.08 7.51
C ASP A 213 25.65 11.51 8.04
N ARG A 214 24.55 12.27 8.04
CA ARG A 214 24.49 13.67 8.46
C ARG A 214 24.20 13.81 9.95
N TYR A 215 23.25 13.01 10.45
CA TYR A 215 22.68 13.23 11.78
C TYR A 215 23.08 12.20 12.83
N ALA A 216 23.64 11.05 12.45
CA ALA A 216 24.03 10.04 13.44
C ALA A 216 25.28 10.51 14.20
N PRO A 217 25.21 10.64 15.54
CA PRO A 217 26.31 11.21 16.33
C PRO A 217 27.55 10.31 16.39
N ASN A 218 27.38 9.01 16.16
CA ASN A 218 28.44 8.02 16.17
C ASN A 218 28.08 6.79 15.32
N ASP A 219 29.05 5.91 15.11
CA ASP A 219 28.90 4.71 14.28
C ASP A 219 27.88 3.73 14.86
N TRP A 220 27.79 3.60 16.18
CA TRP A 220 26.82 2.71 16.82
C TRP A 220 25.38 3.14 16.50
N ALA A 221 25.06 4.43 16.67
CA ALA A 221 23.75 4.97 16.35
C ALA A 221 23.44 4.80 14.85
N TRP A 222 24.42 5.05 13.99
CA TRP A 222 24.29 4.84 12.55
C TRP A 222 23.95 3.38 12.22
N PHE A 223 24.71 2.41 12.76
CA PHE A 223 24.48 0.99 12.50
C PHE A 223 23.15 0.52 13.06
N PHE A 224 22.87 0.85 14.32
CA PHE A 224 21.64 0.45 15.00
C PHE A 224 20.40 0.97 14.27
N CYS A 225 20.38 2.25 13.89
CA CYS A 225 19.27 2.83 13.16
C CYS A 225 19.08 2.20 11.78
N LEU A 226 20.15 1.97 11.02
CA LEU A 226 20.02 1.37 9.68
C LEU A 226 19.53 -0.09 9.77
N PHE A 227 20.06 -0.88 10.72
CA PHE A 227 19.57 -2.23 10.97
C PHE A 227 18.10 -2.23 11.41
N GLY A 228 17.73 -1.34 12.32
CA GLY A 228 16.35 -1.18 12.78
C GLY A 228 15.39 -0.80 11.64
N ALA A 229 15.81 0.08 10.74
CA ALA A 229 15.02 0.44 9.56
C ALA A 229 14.84 -0.75 8.59
N ALA A 230 15.90 -1.54 8.40
CA ALA A 230 15.92 -2.67 7.46
C ALA A 230 15.07 -3.88 7.91
N TRP A 231 15.07 -4.24 9.20
CA TRP A 231 14.37 -5.44 9.69
C TRP A 231 13.44 -5.21 10.88
N GLY A 232 13.61 -4.10 11.61
CA GLY A 232 12.77 -3.76 12.75
C GLY A 232 11.50 -2.97 12.38
N SER A 233 11.37 -2.56 11.12
CA SER A 233 10.20 -1.82 10.64
C SER A 233 9.12 -2.77 10.11
N LEU A 234 7.85 -2.38 10.29
CA LEU A 234 6.72 -3.11 9.68
C LEU A 234 6.75 -3.04 8.14
N LEU A 235 7.45 -2.07 7.55
CA LEU A 235 7.61 -1.98 6.09
C LEU A 235 8.17 -3.30 5.52
N PHE A 236 9.25 -3.82 6.10
CA PHE A 236 9.84 -5.07 5.67
C PHE A 236 8.87 -6.25 5.79
N ALA A 237 8.08 -6.32 6.86
CA ALA A 237 7.14 -7.42 7.08
C ALA A 237 5.97 -7.44 6.06
N PHE A 238 5.55 -6.26 5.60
CA PHE A 238 4.42 -6.10 4.68
C PHE A 238 4.80 -6.03 3.20
N ASP A 239 6.10 -6.11 2.86
CA ASP A 239 6.60 -5.98 1.49
C ASP A 239 6.10 -7.07 0.52
N GLN A 240 5.62 -8.20 1.06
CA GLN A 240 5.07 -9.33 0.29
C GLN A 240 3.59 -9.17 -0.11
N THR A 241 2.87 -8.21 0.46
CA THR A 241 1.41 -8.01 0.24
C THR A 241 1.10 -6.67 -0.38
N LEU A 242 0.05 -6.61 -1.18
CA LEU A 242 -0.43 -5.32 -1.67
C LEU A 242 -1.18 -4.56 -0.57
N ASN A 243 -0.57 -3.48 -0.09
CA ASN A 243 -1.10 -2.68 1.01
C ASN A 243 -0.93 -1.18 0.71
N ASN A 244 -1.99 -0.38 0.88
CA ASN A 244 -1.89 1.09 0.77
C ASN A 244 -1.04 1.68 1.91
N HIS A 245 -0.98 1.03 3.08
CA HIS A 245 -0.22 1.52 4.21
C HIS A 245 1.30 1.46 3.99
N THR A 246 1.83 0.45 3.29
CA THR A 246 3.27 0.41 2.94
C THR A 246 3.63 1.58 2.02
N ILE A 247 2.80 1.83 1.01
CA ILE A 247 2.95 2.94 0.07
C ILE A 247 2.80 4.29 0.77
N ALA A 248 1.82 4.43 1.67
CA ALA A 248 1.64 5.63 2.48
C ALA A 248 2.85 5.88 3.37
N ALA A 249 3.37 4.86 4.05
CA ALA A 249 4.53 4.98 4.92
C ALA A 249 5.82 5.33 4.15
N SER A 250 6.07 4.72 2.98
CA SER A 250 7.19 5.12 2.12
C SER A 250 7.04 6.56 1.62
N SER A 251 5.83 6.96 1.23
CA SER A 251 5.54 8.33 0.78
C SER A 251 5.71 9.35 1.90
N ALA A 252 5.27 9.02 3.12
CA ALA A 252 5.48 9.86 4.30
C ALA A 252 6.97 10.06 4.56
N PHE A 253 7.77 9.00 4.47
CA PHE A 253 9.22 9.12 4.58
C PHE A 253 9.83 10.00 3.48
N PHE A 254 9.46 9.81 2.21
CA PHE A 254 9.97 10.65 1.12
C PHE A 254 9.59 12.13 1.28
N THR A 255 8.41 12.38 1.85
CA THR A 255 7.94 13.73 2.22
C THR A 255 8.82 14.34 3.31
N ILE A 256 9.08 13.58 4.38
CA ILE A 256 9.94 14.01 5.50
C ILE A 256 11.37 14.23 5.00
N TYR A 257 11.89 13.34 4.16
CA TYR A 257 13.20 13.49 3.56
C TYR A 257 13.27 14.81 2.75
N ALA A 258 12.31 15.06 1.87
CA ALA A 258 12.24 16.31 1.10
C ALA A 258 12.12 17.55 2.01
N LEU A 259 11.34 17.46 3.08
CA LEU A 259 11.22 18.54 4.07
C LEU A 259 12.55 18.83 4.77
N ILE A 260 13.27 17.80 5.21
CA ILE A 260 14.62 17.96 5.80
C ILE A 260 15.54 18.66 4.81
N ARG A 261 15.51 18.26 3.53
CA ARG A 261 16.31 18.90 2.47
C ARG A 261 15.96 20.38 2.25
N ILE A 262 14.69 20.76 2.37
CA ILE A 262 14.28 22.17 2.31
C ILE A 262 14.88 22.96 3.48
N TRP A 263 14.88 22.37 4.67
CA TRP A 263 15.34 23.02 5.90
C TRP A 263 16.87 23.11 6.00
N GLU A 264 17.59 22.12 5.49
CA GLU A 264 19.06 22.11 5.43
C GLU A 264 19.61 23.27 4.59
N THR A 265 19.04 23.51 3.40
CA THR A 265 19.52 24.59 2.50
C THR A 265 19.47 25.98 3.14
N GLU A 266 18.61 26.17 4.13
CA GLU A 266 18.52 27.41 4.89
C GLU A 266 19.59 27.50 6.00
N THR A 267 19.93 26.37 6.63
CA THR A 267 20.88 26.34 7.74
C THR A 267 22.31 26.56 7.23
N ASP A 268 22.60 26.04 6.03
CA ASP A 268 23.90 26.18 5.36
C ASP A 268 24.08 27.58 4.72
N ALA A 269 23.01 28.39 4.63
CA ALA A 269 23.05 29.76 4.12
C ALA A 269 23.58 30.74 5.19
N VAL A 270 24.86 30.61 5.51
CA VAL A 270 25.61 31.64 6.24
C VAL A 270 26.10 32.68 5.24
N GLU A 271 25.68 33.94 5.44
CA GLU A 271 26.10 35.17 4.74
C GLU A 271 25.51 35.47 3.34
N GLU A 272 24.76 36.57 3.30
CA GLU A 272 24.28 37.46 2.21
C GLU A 272 23.68 36.89 0.89
N GLU A 273 23.95 35.66 0.48
CA GLU A 273 23.33 35.00 -0.68
C GLU A 273 22.64 33.70 -0.26
N ALA A 274 21.52 33.81 0.48
CA ALA A 274 20.70 32.64 0.81
C ALA A 274 20.13 32.00 -0.46
N GLU A 275 20.79 30.93 -0.93
CA GLU A 275 20.30 30.14 -2.05
C GLU A 275 18.94 29.55 -1.68
N GLN A 276 17.92 29.87 -2.47
CA GLN A 276 16.56 29.44 -2.18
C GLN A 276 16.45 27.91 -2.31
N PRO A 277 15.86 27.18 -1.32
CA PRO A 277 15.87 25.73 -1.29
C PRO A 277 15.24 25.11 -2.54
N SER A 278 15.93 24.18 -3.21
CA SER A 278 15.57 23.69 -4.55
C SER A 278 14.08 23.33 -4.75
N ALA A 279 13.54 23.69 -5.92
CA ALA A 279 12.11 23.57 -6.22
C ALA A 279 11.67 22.10 -6.27
N ILE A 280 12.60 21.20 -6.61
CA ILE A 280 12.34 19.76 -6.64
C ILE A 280 11.90 19.24 -5.27
N TRP A 281 12.44 19.76 -4.17
CA TRP A 281 12.07 19.30 -2.84
C TRP A 281 10.66 19.74 -2.46
N PHE A 282 10.22 20.92 -2.88
CA PHE A 282 8.84 21.35 -2.72
C PHE A 282 7.88 20.50 -3.55
N ALA A 283 8.26 20.16 -4.79
CA ALA A 283 7.47 19.27 -5.64
C ALA A 283 7.34 17.87 -5.03
N LEU A 284 8.46 17.29 -4.56
CA LEU A 284 8.48 15.97 -3.92
C LEU A 284 7.68 15.98 -2.61
N ALA A 285 7.84 17.00 -1.77
CA ALA A 285 7.07 17.15 -0.54
C ALA A 285 5.57 17.29 -0.80
N GLY A 286 5.18 18.07 -1.82
CA GLY A 286 3.78 18.23 -2.21
C GLY A 286 3.18 16.94 -2.75
N PHE A 287 3.85 16.32 -3.73
CA PHE A 287 3.39 15.07 -4.34
C PHE A 287 3.30 13.93 -3.33
N PHE A 288 4.38 13.61 -2.62
CA PHE A 288 4.37 12.49 -1.68
C PHE A 288 3.56 12.78 -0.43
N GLY A 289 3.48 14.04 0.03
CA GLY A 289 2.65 14.41 1.18
C GLY A 289 1.17 14.19 0.88
N ALA A 290 0.72 14.63 -0.29
CA ALA A 290 -0.65 14.39 -0.74
C ALA A 290 -0.90 12.92 -1.09
N PHE A 291 0.06 12.22 -1.71
CA PHE A 291 -0.07 10.80 -2.01
C PHE A 291 -0.15 9.93 -0.74
N THR A 292 0.56 10.33 0.34
CA THR A 292 0.37 9.75 1.68
C THR A 292 -1.09 9.86 2.12
N ALA A 293 -1.67 11.06 2.06
CA ALA A 293 -3.06 11.30 2.47
C ALA A 293 -4.09 10.55 1.59
N CYS A 294 -3.81 10.42 0.29
CA CYS A 294 -4.69 9.67 -0.64
C CYS A 294 -4.66 8.16 -0.39
N ASN A 295 -3.58 7.65 0.20
CA ASN A 295 -3.47 6.25 0.59
C ASN A 295 -3.89 6.02 2.05
N GLU A 296 -3.81 7.02 2.93
CA GLU A 296 -4.18 6.95 4.35
C GLU A 296 -4.87 8.24 4.79
N LEU A 297 -6.19 8.24 4.96
CA LEU A 297 -6.94 9.48 5.21
C LEU A 297 -6.64 10.16 6.56
N PRO A 298 -6.43 9.45 7.68
CA PRO A 298 -5.85 10.03 8.89
C PRO A 298 -4.56 10.85 8.63
N ALA A 299 -3.76 10.50 7.61
CA ALA A 299 -2.57 11.24 7.23
C ALA A 299 -2.87 12.56 6.48
N ALA A 300 -4.13 12.91 6.22
CA ALA A 300 -4.50 14.23 5.71
C ALA A 300 -4.03 15.36 6.64
N LEU A 301 -4.07 15.14 7.97
CA LEU A 301 -3.55 16.10 8.94
C LEU A 301 -2.04 16.34 8.77
N PHE A 302 -1.28 15.30 8.44
CA PHE A 302 0.15 15.42 8.12
C PHE A 302 0.36 16.31 6.88
N GLY A 303 -0.43 16.11 5.81
CA GLY A 303 -0.38 16.95 4.62
C GLY A 303 -0.76 18.42 4.88
N ILE A 304 -1.80 18.65 5.69
CA ILE A 304 -2.22 20.01 6.09
C ILE A 304 -1.14 20.71 6.91
N ALA A 305 -0.58 20.04 7.92
CA ALA A 305 0.47 20.59 8.75
C ALA A 305 1.71 20.96 7.91
N LEU A 306 2.11 20.08 6.99
CA LEU A 306 3.21 20.33 6.06
C LEU A 306 2.93 21.55 5.16
N PHE A 307 1.73 21.63 4.58
CA PHE A 307 1.34 22.76 3.73
C PHE A 307 1.39 24.08 4.50
N LEU A 308 0.79 24.14 5.71
CA LEU A 308 0.77 25.36 6.51
C LEU A 308 2.18 25.80 6.92
N MET A 309 3.00 24.86 7.36
CA MET A 309 4.39 25.13 7.73
C MET A 309 5.19 25.70 6.55
N LEU A 310 5.11 25.07 5.37
CA LEU A 310 5.80 25.55 4.17
C LEU A 310 5.17 26.81 3.59
N LEU A 311 3.87 27.05 3.76
CA LEU A 311 3.20 28.27 3.30
C LEU A 311 3.65 29.48 4.12
N VAL A 312 3.77 29.33 5.44
CA VAL A 312 4.26 30.39 6.33
C VAL A 312 5.71 30.72 6.03
N ARG A 313 6.56 29.71 5.80
CA ARG A 313 8.00 29.92 5.58
C ARG A 313 8.36 30.31 4.14
N TYR A 314 7.76 29.63 3.16
CA TYR A 314 8.12 29.70 1.74
C TYR A 314 6.89 29.87 0.84
N PRO A 315 6.09 30.95 0.99
CA PRO A 315 4.77 31.07 0.37
C PRO A 315 4.79 30.90 -1.16
N LYS A 316 5.78 31.50 -1.84
CA LYS A 316 5.87 31.42 -3.31
C LYS A 316 6.13 29.98 -3.80
N ARG A 317 7.15 29.30 -3.26
CA ARG A 317 7.47 27.91 -3.67
C ARG A 317 6.35 26.96 -3.26
N THR A 318 5.71 27.22 -2.13
CA THR A 318 4.57 26.42 -1.67
C THR A 318 3.38 26.57 -2.63
N LEU A 319 3.01 27.79 -3.01
CA LEU A 319 1.87 28.02 -3.90
C LEU A 319 2.13 27.60 -5.36
N TYR A 320 3.33 27.81 -5.89
CA TYR A 320 3.63 27.58 -7.31
C TYR A 320 4.29 26.24 -7.62
N VAL A 321 4.78 25.50 -6.63
CA VAL A 321 5.45 24.21 -6.85
C VAL A 321 4.85 23.09 -6.00
N PHE A 322 4.78 23.29 -4.68
CA PHE A 322 4.21 22.28 -3.78
C PHE A 322 2.73 22.01 -4.09
N VAL A 323 1.90 23.06 -4.19
CA VAL A 323 0.46 22.91 -4.42
C VAL A 323 0.17 22.22 -5.76
N PRO A 324 0.74 22.65 -6.91
CA PRO A 324 0.54 21.93 -8.17
C PRO A 324 0.95 20.45 -8.10
N ALA A 325 2.07 20.13 -7.43
CA ALA A 325 2.52 18.75 -7.26
C ALA A 325 1.57 17.94 -6.36
N ALA A 326 1.06 18.54 -5.28
CA ALA A 326 0.08 17.93 -4.38
C ALA A 326 -1.29 17.70 -5.04
N LEU A 327 -1.68 18.56 -5.98
CA LEU A 327 -2.94 18.42 -6.70
C LEU A 327 -2.97 17.16 -7.58
N ILE A 328 -1.83 16.65 -8.05
CA ILE A 328 -1.77 15.45 -8.92
C ILE A 328 -2.42 14.23 -8.23
N PRO A 329 -1.91 13.74 -7.08
CA PRO A 329 -2.53 12.60 -6.41
C PRO A 329 -3.93 12.92 -5.87
N CYS A 330 -4.19 14.15 -5.40
CA CYS A 330 -5.52 14.55 -4.92
C CYS A 330 -6.59 14.47 -6.02
N ILE A 331 -6.30 15.01 -7.21
CA ILE A 331 -7.21 14.95 -8.36
C ILE A 331 -7.38 13.49 -8.80
N ALA A 332 -6.30 12.71 -8.87
CA ALA A 332 -6.40 11.29 -9.23
C ALA A 332 -7.24 10.49 -8.23
N PHE A 333 -7.07 10.74 -6.93
CA PHE A 333 -7.89 10.13 -5.88
C PHE A 333 -9.37 10.49 -6.03
N LEU A 334 -9.70 11.78 -6.13
CA LEU A 334 -11.08 12.23 -6.26
C LEU A 334 -11.73 11.75 -7.57
N ALA A 335 -10.97 11.76 -8.68
CA ALA A 335 -11.45 11.28 -9.97
C ALA A 335 -11.75 9.78 -9.93
N THR A 336 -10.82 8.96 -9.44
CA THR A 336 -11.04 7.50 -9.35
C THR A 336 -12.15 7.15 -8.37
N GLN A 337 -12.26 7.86 -7.24
CA GLN A 337 -13.35 7.74 -6.27
C GLN A 337 -14.70 8.06 -6.90
N TYR A 338 -14.79 9.18 -7.63
CA TYR A 338 -16.02 9.57 -8.32
C TYR A 338 -16.36 8.63 -9.48
N ILE A 339 -15.38 8.12 -10.23
CA ILE A 339 -15.62 7.15 -11.31
C ILE A 339 -16.11 5.81 -10.76
N ALA A 340 -15.55 5.35 -9.65
CA ALA A 340 -15.91 4.07 -9.06
C ALA A 340 -17.29 4.09 -8.39
N PHE A 341 -17.65 5.20 -7.73
CA PHE A 341 -18.81 5.24 -6.83
C PHE A 341 -19.82 6.36 -7.10
N GLY A 342 -19.54 7.26 -8.04
CA GLY A 342 -20.37 8.42 -8.35
C GLY A 342 -20.47 9.46 -7.23
N GLN A 343 -19.55 9.40 -6.26
CA GLN A 343 -19.47 10.31 -5.13
C GLN A 343 -18.00 10.56 -4.73
N PHE A 344 -17.71 11.72 -4.16
CA PHE A 344 -16.38 12.08 -3.65
C PHE A 344 -16.13 11.56 -2.24
N LYS A 345 -17.20 11.26 -1.48
CA LYS A 345 -17.09 10.65 -0.15
C LYS A 345 -16.45 9.25 -0.27
N PRO A 346 -15.36 8.97 0.45
CA PRO A 346 -14.73 7.65 0.42
C PRO A 346 -15.68 6.55 0.89
N VAL A 347 -15.61 5.38 0.24
CA VAL A 347 -16.60 4.31 0.46
C VAL A 347 -16.52 3.68 1.85
N TYR A 348 -15.34 3.64 2.48
CA TYR A 348 -15.19 3.07 3.82
C TYR A 348 -15.92 3.90 4.89
N GLU A 349 -16.25 5.17 4.63
CA GLU A 349 -17.07 5.98 5.53
C GLU A 349 -18.57 5.60 5.48
N GLU A 350 -18.95 4.63 4.65
CA GLU A 350 -20.26 3.98 4.68
C GLU A 350 -20.29 2.74 5.58
N PHE A 351 -19.22 2.48 6.34
CA PHE A 351 -19.19 1.40 7.30
C PHE A 351 -20.39 1.49 8.26
N GLY A 352 -21.06 0.37 8.49
CA GLY A 352 -22.28 0.29 9.29
C GLY A 352 -23.58 0.68 8.57
N THR A 353 -23.53 1.04 7.29
CA THR A 353 -24.74 1.26 6.46
C THR A 353 -25.12 0.00 5.67
N LYS A 354 -26.24 0.06 4.93
CA LYS A 354 -26.69 -1.02 4.03
C LYS A 354 -25.64 -1.47 3.01
N SER A 355 -24.69 -0.61 2.63
CA SER A 355 -23.61 -0.96 1.71
C SER A 355 -22.68 -2.04 2.28
N TYR A 356 -22.59 -2.14 3.62
CA TYR A 356 -21.83 -3.17 4.34
C TYR A 356 -22.73 -4.25 4.95
N GLN A 357 -24.04 -4.01 5.09
CA GLN A 357 -25.00 -4.89 5.76
C GLN A 357 -25.92 -5.61 4.76
N TYR A 358 -25.34 -6.17 3.70
CA TYR A 358 -26.05 -7.01 2.73
C TYR A 358 -26.10 -8.48 3.19
N GLU A 359 -26.98 -9.27 2.59
CA GLU A 359 -27.11 -10.71 2.90
C GLU A 359 -25.78 -11.44 2.63
N GLY A 360 -25.31 -12.21 3.63
CA GLY A 360 -24.01 -12.90 3.55
C GLY A 360 -22.78 -12.02 3.84
N SER A 361 -22.96 -10.75 4.22
CA SER A 361 -21.84 -9.89 4.63
C SER A 361 -21.21 -10.37 5.94
N TYR A 362 -19.87 -10.47 5.95
CA TYR A 362 -19.06 -10.72 7.15
C TYR A 362 -19.39 -9.73 8.28
N TRP A 363 -19.67 -8.47 7.93
CA TRP A 363 -19.88 -7.39 8.90
C TRP A 363 -21.20 -7.51 9.68
N ASN A 364 -22.11 -8.40 9.28
CA ASN A 364 -23.30 -8.74 10.07
C ASN A 364 -22.98 -9.72 11.22
N SER A 365 -21.89 -10.48 11.10
CA SER A 365 -21.44 -11.46 12.09
C SER A 365 -19.91 -11.45 12.15
N PRO A 366 -19.31 -10.33 12.60
CA PRO A 366 -17.86 -10.19 12.63
C PRO A 366 -17.24 -11.22 13.57
N LEU A 367 -16.08 -11.74 13.19
CA LEU A 367 -15.35 -12.76 13.94
C LEU A 367 -14.06 -12.17 14.53
N GLU A 368 -13.39 -12.96 15.37
CA GLU A 368 -12.06 -12.66 15.89
C GLU A 368 -11.96 -11.26 16.52
N MET A 369 -10.99 -10.45 16.11
CA MET A 369 -10.77 -9.11 16.64
C MET A 369 -11.88 -8.13 16.28
N ASP A 370 -12.53 -8.31 15.13
CA ASP A 370 -13.61 -7.43 14.69
C ASP A 370 -14.87 -7.58 15.56
N TRP A 371 -15.05 -8.73 16.21
CA TRP A 371 -16.14 -8.97 17.15
C TRP A 371 -16.12 -7.98 18.32
N PHE A 372 -14.94 -7.67 18.84
CA PHE A 372 -14.76 -6.74 19.96
C PHE A 372 -15.15 -5.30 19.63
N ASN A 373 -15.26 -4.92 18.35
CA ASN A 373 -15.81 -3.61 17.97
C ASN A 373 -17.29 -3.45 18.34
N THR A 374 -18.02 -4.58 18.38
CA THR A 374 -19.44 -4.63 18.80
C THR A 374 -19.62 -5.05 20.24
N HIS A 375 -18.60 -5.69 20.83
CA HIS A 375 -18.58 -6.18 22.20
C HIS A 375 -17.26 -5.78 22.89
N PRO A 376 -17.07 -4.48 23.18
CA PRO A 376 -15.81 -3.98 23.69
C PRO A 376 -15.49 -4.56 25.07
N GLU A 377 -14.28 -5.04 25.25
CA GLU A 377 -13.78 -5.42 26.57
C GLU A 377 -13.31 -4.18 27.35
N PRO A 378 -13.29 -4.23 28.70
CA PRO A 378 -12.75 -3.12 29.49
C PRO A 378 -11.28 -2.86 29.16
N TYR A 379 -10.87 -1.58 29.08
CA TYR A 379 -9.50 -1.20 28.70
C TYR A 379 -8.40 -1.86 29.55
N SER A 380 -8.66 -2.15 30.83
CA SER A 380 -7.72 -2.85 31.70
C SER A 380 -7.49 -4.30 31.26
N VAL A 381 -8.53 -4.98 30.80
CA VAL A 381 -8.46 -6.35 30.28
C VAL A 381 -7.75 -6.36 28.94
N TYR A 382 -8.09 -5.42 28.04
CA TYR A 382 -7.39 -5.25 26.78
C TYR A 382 -5.89 -4.99 26.97
N LEU A 383 -5.51 -4.12 27.92
CA LEU A 383 -4.12 -3.86 28.25
C LEU A 383 -3.40 -5.12 28.78
N LEU A 384 -4.07 -5.91 29.63
CA LEU A 384 -3.54 -7.18 30.11
C LEU A 384 -3.28 -8.13 28.93
N HIS A 385 -4.27 -8.30 28.04
CA HIS A 385 -4.17 -9.16 26.86
C HIS A 385 -3.03 -8.75 25.93
N MET A 386 -2.86 -7.44 25.69
CA MET A 386 -1.80 -6.89 24.86
C MET A 386 -0.40 -7.04 25.47
N THR A 387 -0.29 -7.01 26.80
CA THR A 387 1.02 -6.99 27.50
C THR A 387 1.49 -8.38 27.89
N PHE A 388 0.57 -9.23 28.34
CA PHE A 388 0.88 -10.54 28.92
C PHE A 388 0.20 -11.69 28.18
N GLY A 389 -0.55 -11.42 27.10
CA GLY A 389 -1.33 -12.42 26.39
C GLY A 389 -2.67 -12.72 27.06
N HIS A 390 -3.62 -13.28 26.30
CA HIS A 390 -4.98 -13.59 26.78
C HIS A 390 -5.01 -14.49 28.04
N HIS A 391 -3.97 -15.29 28.26
CA HIS A 391 -3.89 -16.23 29.40
C HIS A 391 -2.80 -15.83 30.42
N GLY A 392 -2.18 -14.66 30.28
CA GLY A 392 -0.97 -14.31 31.01
C GLY A 392 0.29 -15.00 30.47
N VAL A 393 1.46 -14.65 31.02
CA VAL A 393 2.80 -15.08 30.57
C VAL A 393 3.06 -16.59 30.78
N SER A 394 2.15 -17.33 31.40
CA SER A 394 2.28 -18.76 31.65
C SER A 394 1.34 -19.57 30.76
N ARG A 395 1.91 -20.30 29.80
CA ARG A 395 1.40 -21.61 29.38
C ARG A 395 2.37 -22.67 29.85
#